data_AF-A0A0F9E1K3-F1
#
_entry.id   AF-A0A0F9E1K3-F1
#
_cell.length_a   1.000
_cell.length_b   1.000
_cell.length_c   1.000
_cell.angle_alpha   90.00
_cell.angle_beta   90.00
_cell.angle_gamma   90.00
#
_symmetry.space_group_name_H-M   'P 1'
#
loop_
_entity.id
_entity.type
_entity.pdbx_description
1 polymer ?
#
loop_
_entity_poly.entity_id
_entity_poly.type
_entity_poly.pdbx_seq_one_letter_code
_entity_poly.pdbx_strand_id
1 'polypeptide(L)'
;MAQGFDATIPQLASDLLSPEVRANLLALVTHHSGPTEPTGATQGFIWLDTSVPSNLKLKQHNGTAFVTLFQFINSSPLAAGAVSKFTHTQVSITSPWSVNHNLGTQDVSVMIWDASNEAIIPNTIEIVDIDNITITFSPAQSGRAVVIG
;
A
#
# COMPACT_ATOMS: atom_id res chain seq x y z
N MET A 1 -14.06 -54.60 28.53
CA MET A 1 -13.67 -53.29 29.08
C MET A 1 -13.53 -52.35 27.89
N ALA A 2 -14.52 -51.48 27.66
CA ALA A 2 -14.45 -50.50 26.58
C ALA A 2 -13.34 -49.51 26.94
N GLN A 3 -12.25 -49.52 26.17
CA GLN A 3 -11.19 -48.51 26.26
C GLN A 3 -11.88 -47.17 25.96
N GLY A 4 -12.00 -46.34 26.99
CA GLY A 4 -12.59 -45.02 26.88
C GLY A 4 -11.81 -44.18 25.87
N PHE A 5 -12.52 -43.34 25.14
CA PHE A 5 -11.95 -42.31 24.28
C PHE A 5 -10.85 -41.55 25.05
N ASP A 6 -9.59 -41.73 24.64
CA ASP A 6 -8.50 -40.87 25.10
C ASP A 6 -8.54 -39.59 24.26
N ALA A 7 -9.13 -38.54 24.84
CA ALA A 7 -9.31 -37.25 24.20
C ALA A 7 -7.98 -36.55 23.82
N THR A 8 -6.83 -37.12 24.22
CA THR A 8 -5.51 -36.54 23.96
C THR A 8 -4.81 -37.11 22.73
N ILE A 9 -5.27 -38.23 22.17
CA ILE A 9 -4.62 -38.88 21.02
C ILE A 9 -5.67 -39.45 20.06
N PRO A 10 -5.93 -38.82 18.89
CA PRO A 10 -6.80 -39.37 17.86
C PRO A 10 -6.26 -40.73 17.40
N GLN A 11 -7.08 -41.78 17.43
CA GLN A 11 -6.67 -43.15 17.06
C GLN A 11 -7.12 -43.51 15.63
N LEU A 12 -8.17 -42.85 15.12
CA LEU A 12 -8.75 -43.07 13.79
C LEU A 12 -9.00 -41.73 13.07
N ALA A 13 -9.01 -41.75 11.74
CA ALA A 13 -9.30 -40.56 10.92
C ALA A 13 -10.70 -39.97 11.19
N SER A 14 -11.66 -40.80 11.62
CA SER A 14 -13.00 -40.37 12.04
C SER A 14 -12.97 -39.49 13.28
N ASP A 15 -11.96 -39.62 14.14
CA ASP A 15 -11.84 -38.84 15.38
C ASP A 15 -11.57 -37.36 15.08
N LEU A 16 -10.92 -37.06 13.95
CA LEU A 16 -10.72 -35.69 13.46
C LEU A 16 -12.03 -34.98 13.09
N LEU A 17 -13.09 -35.74 12.84
CA LEU A 17 -14.42 -35.24 12.50
C LEU A 17 -15.35 -35.18 13.72
N SER A 18 -14.88 -35.59 14.91
CA SER A 18 -15.70 -35.56 16.12
C SER A 18 -16.11 -34.12 16.47
N PRO A 19 -17.29 -33.92 17.08
CA PRO A 19 -17.72 -32.62 17.57
C PRO A 19 -16.70 -31.98 18.52
N GLU A 20 -16.03 -32.79 19.33
CA GLU A 20 -15.04 -32.36 20.32
C GLU A 20 -13.76 -31.86 19.66
N VAL A 21 -13.23 -32.57 18.65
CA VAL A 21 -12.04 -32.12 17.92
C VAL A 21 -12.35 -30.86 17.12
N ARG A 22 -13.53 -30.77 16.50
CA ARG A 22 -14.00 -29.54 15.85
C ARG A 22 -14.11 -28.37 16.83
N ALA A 23 -14.63 -28.59 18.03
CA ALA A 23 -14.74 -27.56 19.06
C ALA A 23 -13.35 -27.06 19.51
N ASN A 24 -12.40 -27.97 19.71
CA ASN A 24 -11.02 -27.61 20.08
C ASN A 24 -10.30 -26.84 18.96
N LEU A 25 -10.48 -27.24 17.70
CA LEU A 25 -9.89 -26.52 16.57
C LEU A 25 -10.51 -25.12 16.40
N LEU A 26 -11.82 -24.99 16.59
CA LEU A 26 -12.51 -23.70 16.57
C LEU A 26 -12.09 -22.80 17.75
N ALA A 27 -11.86 -23.39 18.93
CA ALA A 27 -11.33 -22.70 20.09
C ALA A 27 -9.92 -22.14 19.81
N LEU A 28 -9.05 -22.92 19.15
CA LEU A 28 -7.71 -22.47 18.76
C LEU A 28 -7.77 -21.25 17.84
N VAL A 29 -8.66 -21.27 16.84
CA VAL A 29 -8.85 -20.14 15.91
C VAL A 29 -9.37 -18.90 16.66
N THR A 30 -10.34 -19.06 17.56
CA THR A 30 -10.95 -17.94 18.28
C THR A 30 -10.06 -17.35 19.38
N HIS A 31 -9.19 -18.15 20.01
CA HIS A 31 -8.35 -17.71 21.12
C HIS A 31 -6.95 -17.23 20.69
N HIS A 32 -6.48 -17.61 19.49
CA HIS A 32 -5.15 -17.20 18.99
C HIS A 32 -5.23 -16.23 17.80
N SER A 33 -6.40 -15.62 17.57
CA SER A 33 -6.56 -14.57 16.57
C SER A 33 -7.59 -13.52 16.98
N GLY A 34 -7.41 -12.29 16.50
CA GLY A 34 -8.35 -11.20 16.79
C GLY A 34 -7.76 -9.80 16.64
N PRO A 35 -8.59 -8.76 16.76
CA PRO A 35 -8.17 -7.36 16.61
C PRO A 35 -7.48 -6.79 17.86
N THR A 36 -7.61 -7.45 19.01
CA THR A 36 -7.05 -6.99 20.28
C THR A 36 -6.24 -8.11 20.91
N GLU A 37 -5.00 -7.82 21.27
CA GLU A 37 -4.10 -8.77 21.93
C GLU A 37 -4.68 -9.25 23.28
N PRO A 38 -4.57 -10.55 23.60
CA PRO A 38 -5.11 -11.10 24.83
C PRO A 38 -4.30 -10.63 26.05
N THR A 39 -5.00 -10.26 27.12
CA THR A 39 -4.38 -9.88 28.39
C THR A 39 -3.87 -11.13 29.12
N GLY A 40 -2.65 -11.07 29.66
CA GLY A 40 -2.06 -12.19 30.40
C GLY A 40 -1.38 -13.26 29.53
N ALA A 41 -1.08 -12.98 28.27
CA ALA A 41 -0.30 -13.87 27.43
C ALA A 41 1.08 -14.18 28.04
N THR A 42 1.49 -15.44 28.04
CA THR A 42 2.82 -15.86 28.50
C THR A 42 3.84 -15.76 27.38
N GLN A 43 5.14 -15.78 27.73
CA GLN A 43 6.19 -15.80 26.72
C GLN A 43 6.02 -17.01 25.77
N GLY A 44 6.15 -16.78 24.47
CA GLY A 44 5.98 -17.80 23.43
C GLY A 44 4.58 -17.88 22.83
N PHE A 45 3.58 -17.22 23.43
CA PHE A 45 2.23 -17.21 22.90
C PHE A 45 2.19 -16.59 21.50
N ILE A 46 1.51 -17.23 20.56
CA ILE A 46 1.38 -16.80 19.16
C ILE A 46 0.00 -16.21 18.93
N TRP A 47 -0.06 -15.07 18.26
CA TRP A 47 -1.29 -14.36 17.96
C TRP A 47 -1.35 -13.90 16.50
N LEU A 48 -2.48 -14.16 15.84
CA LEU A 48 -2.82 -13.59 14.54
C LEU A 48 -3.60 -12.28 14.76
N ASP A 49 -2.94 -11.16 14.50
CA ASP A 49 -3.55 -9.84 14.58
C ASP A 49 -4.42 -9.59 13.35
N THR A 50 -5.73 -9.43 13.58
CA THR A 50 -6.75 -9.17 12.57
C THR A 50 -7.32 -7.75 12.62
N SER A 51 -6.70 -6.85 13.41
CA SER A 51 -7.16 -5.46 13.57
C SER A 51 -7.25 -4.69 12.25
N VAL A 52 -6.44 -5.09 11.27
CA VAL A 52 -6.46 -4.57 9.91
C VAL A 52 -6.59 -5.72 8.91
N PRO A 53 -7.75 -5.92 8.27
CA PRO A 53 -7.97 -7.05 7.35
C PRO A 53 -7.01 -7.08 6.15
N SER A 54 -6.51 -5.92 5.71
CA SER A 54 -5.52 -5.79 4.65
C SER A 54 -4.06 -5.90 5.14
N ASN A 55 -3.85 -6.03 6.44
CA ASN A 55 -2.52 -6.10 7.05
C ASN A 55 -2.52 -7.05 8.24
N LEU A 56 -2.73 -8.34 7.94
CA LEU A 56 -2.65 -9.39 8.94
C LEU A 56 -1.21 -9.56 9.42
N LYS A 57 -1.02 -9.67 10.72
CA LYS A 57 0.30 -9.85 11.34
C LYS A 57 0.31 -11.11 12.18
N LEU A 58 1.40 -11.87 12.09
CA LEU A 58 1.72 -12.91 13.07
C LEU A 58 2.60 -12.28 14.14
N LYS A 59 2.14 -12.33 15.39
CA LYS A 59 2.84 -11.79 16.56
C LYS A 59 3.19 -12.90 17.54
N GLN A 60 4.25 -12.71 18.31
CA GLN A 60 4.65 -13.55 19.43
C GLN A 60 4.81 -12.71 20.69
N HIS A 61 4.31 -13.19 21.82
CA HIS A 61 4.55 -12.57 23.11
C HIS A 61 5.96 -12.90 23.62
N ASN A 62 6.76 -11.89 23.92
CA ASN A 62 8.15 -12.07 24.38
C ASN A 62 8.30 -12.16 25.91
N GLY A 63 7.19 -12.14 26.66
CA GLY A 63 7.17 -12.09 28.12
C GLY A 63 6.79 -10.72 28.69
N THR A 64 6.82 -9.67 27.86
CA THR A 64 6.42 -8.31 28.25
C THR A 64 5.39 -7.72 27.30
N ALA A 65 5.51 -7.99 26.00
CA ALA A 65 4.59 -7.51 24.98
C ALA A 65 4.54 -8.46 23.77
N PHE A 66 3.54 -8.26 22.92
CA PHE A 66 3.51 -8.88 21.60
C PHE A 66 4.45 -8.17 20.63
N VAL A 67 5.24 -8.95 19.90
CA VAL A 67 6.18 -8.49 18.87
C VAL A 67 5.76 -9.10 17.54
N THR A 68 5.78 -8.33 16.46
CA THR A 68 5.50 -8.84 15.12
C THR A 68 6.65 -9.70 14.61
N LEU A 69 6.36 -10.94 14.24
CA LEU A 69 7.28 -11.85 13.56
C LEU A 69 7.20 -11.66 12.04
N PHE A 70 5.97 -11.65 11.52
CA PHE A 70 5.68 -11.49 10.10
C PHE A 70 4.50 -10.55 9.91
N GLN A 71 4.57 -9.72 8.88
CA GLN A 71 3.49 -8.81 8.50
C GLN A 71 3.27 -8.94 6.99
N PHE A 72 2.03 -9.20 6.59
CA PHE A 72 1.63 -9.11 5.18
C PHE A 72 1.12 -7.70 4.92
N ILE A 73 1.89 -6.87 4.23
CA ILE A 73 1.41 -5.53 3.87
C ILE A 73 0.66 -5.64 2.53
N ASN A 74 -0.67 -5.63 2.54
CA ASN A 74 -1.43 -5.32 1.31
C ASN A 74 -1.50 -3.81 1.09
N SER A 75 -0.47 -3.06 1.48
CA SER A 75 -0.23 -1.78 0.83
C SER A 75 0.34 -2.12 -0.53
N SER A 76 -0.31 -1.72 -1.63
CA SER A 76 0.50 -1.33 -2.78
C SER A 76 1.53 -0.37 -2.19
N PRO A 77 2.85 -0.64 -2.26
CA PRO A 77 3.79 0.29 -1.69
C PRO A 77 3.42 1.65 -2.29
N LEU A 78 3.04 2.61 -1.44
CA LEU A 78 3.36 3.99 -1.74
C LEU A 78 4.87 3.93 -1.85
N ALA A 79 5.36 3.77 -3.08
CA ALA A 79 6.78 3.67 -3.35
C ALA A 79 7.39 4.85 -2.59
N ALA A 80 8.33 4.57 -1.69
CA ALA A 80 9.07 5.63 -1.03
C ALA A 80 9.65 6.52 -2.15
N GLY A 81 9.10 7.75 -2.28
CA GLY A 81 9.26 8.60 -3.47
C GLY A 81 8.14 8.46 -4.51
N ALA A 82 6.87 8.68 -4.12
CA ALA A 82 5.76 8.68 -5.06
C ALA A 82 5.89 9.86 -6.03
N VAL A 83 6.48 9.59 -7.19
CA VAL A 83 6.57 10.54 -8.29
C VAL A 83 5.17 10.77 -8.86
N SER A 84 4.69 11.99 -8.77
CA SER A 84 3.38 12.43 -9.25
C SER A 84 3.52 13.03 -10.65
N LYS A 85 2.54 12.79 -11.51
CA LYS A 85 2.56 13.24 -12.91
C LYS A 85 1.31 14.05 -13.23
N PHE A 86 1.51 15.22 -13.81
CA PHE A 86 0.48 16.06 -14.41
C PHE A 86 0.71 16.23 -15.92
N THR A 87 -0.37 16.35 -16.69
CA THR A 87 -0.31 16.51 -18.14
C THR A 87 -1.17 17.69 -18.57
N HIS A 88 -0.55 18.72 -19.14
CA HIS A 88 -1.21 19.83 -19.81
C HIS A 88 -1.30 19.58 -21.31
N THR A 89 -2.46 19.75 -21.92
CA THR A 89 -2.63 19.68 -23.38
C THR A 89 -3.00 21.05 -23.92
N GLN A 90 -2.19 21.57 -24.83
CA GLN A 90 -2.41 22.82 -25.55
C GLN A 90 -2.80 22.53 -27.00
N VAL A 91 -4.05 22.79 -27.36
CA VAL A 91 -4.55 22.54 -28.73
C VAL A 91 -4.17 23.67 -29.69
N SER A 92 -4.24 24.92 -29.23
CA SER A 92 -3.94 26.10 -30.05
C SER A 92 -2.45 26.43 -30.04
N ILE A 93 -1.93 26.93 -31.16
CA ILE A 93 -0.54 27.39 -31.27
C ILE A 93 -0.39 28.71 -30.51
N THR A 94 0.12 28.67 -29.27
CA THR A 94 0.23 29.84 -28.39
C THR A 94 1.53 29.84 -27.59
N SER A 95 1.90 31.01 -27.06
CA SER A 95 3.02 31.23 -26.14
C SER A 95 2.73 32.49 -25.32
N PRO A 96 2.88 32.49 -23.98
CA PRO A 96 3.27 31.35 -23.14
C PRO A 96 2.13 30.36 -22.87
N TRP A 97 2.45 29.18 -22.31
CA TRP A 97 1.50 28.26 -21.70
C TRP A 97 1.56 28.43 -20.18
N SER A 98 0.43 28.76 -19.56
CA SER A 98 0.27 28.75 -18.10
C SER A 98 -0.31 27.41 -17.66
N VAL A 99 0.44 26.67 -16.84
CA VAL A 99 0.12 25.30 -16.45
C VAL A 99 -0.01 25.21 -14.93
N ASN A 100 -1.20 24.88 -14.47
CA ASN A 100 -1.48 24.57 -13.06
C ASN A 100 -1.44 23.03 -12.89
N HIS A 101 -0.40 22.51 -12.24
CA HIS A 101 -0.14 21.07 -12.12
C HIS A 101 -0.61 20.45 -10.79
N ASN A 102 -0.87 21.26 -9.76
CA ASN A 102 -1.36 20.81 -8.44
C ASN A 102 -0.55 19.65 -7.83
N LEU A 103 0.79 19.73 -7.91
CA LEU A 103 1.67 18.68 -7.38
C LEU A 103 2.17 19.02 -5.96
N GLY A 104 1.94 20.24 -5.47
CA GLY A 104 2.37 20.68 -4.15
C GLY A 104 3.89 20.77 -3.97
N THR A 105 4.65 20.93 -5.06
CA THR A 105 6.11 20.99 -5.07
C THR A 105 6.62 21.87 -6.22
N GLN A 106 7.71 22.60 -5.95
CA GLN A 106 8.45 23.36 -6.97
C GLN A 106 9.54 22.51 -7.64
N ASP A 107 9.90 21.37 -7.04
CA ASP A 107 10.94 20.47 -7.54
C ASP A 107 10.37 19.58 -8.65
N VAL A 108 10.06 20.19 -9.79
CA VAL A 108 9.43 19.50 -10.94
C VAL A 108 10.34 19.41 -12.15
N SER A 109 10.20 18.32 -12.90
CA SER A 109 10.76 18.13 -14.24
C SER A 109 9.66 18.23 -15.28
N VAL A 110 9.91 19.00 -16.34
CA VAL A 110 8.91 19.27 -17.39
C VAL A 110 9.43 18.79 -18.74
N MET A 111 8.64 17.96 -19.42
CA MET A 111 8.93 17.47 -20.77
C MET A 111 7.80 17.86 -21.72
N ILE A 112 8.17 18.47 -22.85
CA ILE A 112 7.21 19.00 -23.82
C ILE A 112 7.27 18.17 -25.09
N TRP A 113 6.10 17.85 -25.63
CA TRP A 113 5.90 17.15 -26.88
C TRP A 113 5.05 18.01 -27.81
N ASP A 114 5.41 18.08 -29.08
CA ASP A 114 4.57 18.75 -30.08
C ASP A 114 3.38 17.87 -30.51
N ALA A 115 2.60 18.33 -31.50
CA ALA A 115 1.46 17.59 -32.04
C ALA A 115 1.84 16.30 -32.78
N SER A 116 3.09 16.17 -33.23
CA SER A 116 3.65 14.99 -33.92
C SER A 116 4.25 13.98 -32.94
N ASN A 117 4.23 14.27 -31.63
CA ASN A 117 4.90 13.53 -30.56
C ASN A 117 6.44 13.57 -30.63
N GLU A 118 7.00 14.66 -31.14
CA GLU A 118 8.43 14.95 -31.05
C GLU A 118 8.72 15.79 -29.81
N ALA A 119 9.81 15.45 -29.11
CA ALA A 119 10.23 16.21 -27.94
C ALA A 119 10.79 17.57 -28.39
N ILE A 120 10.26 18.65 -27.79
CA ILE A 120 10.70 20.02 -28.11
C ILE A 120 11.24 20.72 -26.86
N ILE A 121 12.25 21.54 -27.06
CA ILE A 121 12.85 22.36 -26.00
C ILE A 121 12.21 23.75 -26.05
N PRO A 122 11.51 24.21 -25.00
CA PRO A 122 11.00 25.57 -24.92
C PRO A 122 12.15 26.57 -24.72
N ASN A 123 11.88 27.85 -24.94
CA ASN A 123 12.85 28.90 -24.64
C ASN A 123 13.06 29.05 -23.13
N THR A 124 11.98 29.00 -22.35
CA THR A 124 12.04 29.06 -20.88
C THR A 124 10.94 28.21 -20.25
N ILE A 125 11.26 27.66 -19.07
CA ILE A 125 10.30 27.07 -18.14
C ILE A 125 10.51 27.77 -16.81
N GLU A 126 9.50 28.50 -16.36
CA GLU A 126 9.51 29.24 -15.10
C GLU A 126 8.61 28.52 -14.09
N ILE A 127 9.16 28.19 -12.92
CA ILE A 127 8.39 27.70 -11.78
C ILE A 127 7.82 28.93 -11.05
N VAL A 128 6.51 29.13 -11.16
CA VAL A 128 5.85 30.35 -10.64
C VAL A 128 5.56 30.19 -9.15
N ASP A 129 5.03 29.03 -8.75
CA ASP A 129 4.81 28.64 -7.35
C ASP A 129 4.75 27.10 -7.21
N ILE A 130 4.27 26.59 -6.07
CA ILE A 130 4.21 25.15 -5.77
C ILE A 130 3.28 24.34 -6.68
N ASP A 131 2.37 25.00 -7.41
CA ASP A 131 1.37 24.36 -8.25
C ASP A 131 1.33 24.90 -9.68
N ASN A 132 2.10 25.94 -10.00
CA ASN A 132 2.02 26.64 -11.28
C ASN A 132 3.39 26.80 -11.95
N ILE A 133 3.42 26.57 -13.26
CA ILE A 133 4.56 26.84 -14.14
C ILE A 133 4.13 27.64 -15.37
N THR A 134 5.07 28.37 -15.97
CA THR A 134 4.90 29.07 -17.24
C THR A 134 5.94 28.60 -18.25
N ILE A 135 5.49 28.19 -19.45
CA ILE A 135 6.36 27.68 -20.52
C ILE A 135 6.30 28.65 -21.71
N THR A 136 7.44 29.17 -22.14
CA THR A 136 7.53 30.13 -23.24
C THR A 136 8.24 29.53 -24.45
N PHE A 137 7.68 29.75 -25.64
CA PHE A 137 8.23 29.32 -26.92
C PHE A 137 8.42 30.49 -27.89
N SER A 138 9.37 30.34 -28.81
CA SER A 138 9.61 31.19 -29.97
C SER A 138 10.17 30.32 -31.11
N PRO A 139 9.35 29.94 -32.11
CA PRO A 139 7.95 30.33 -32.32
C PRO A 139 6.97 29.62 -31.38
N ALA A 140 5.74 30.17 -31.25
CA ALA A 140 4.65 29.58 -30.48
C ALA A 140 4.34 28.13 -30.91
N GLN A 141 3.90 27.30 -29.96
CA GLN A 141 3.71 25.86 -30.15
C GLN A 141 2.31 25.42 -29.71
N SER A 142 1.84 24.29 -30.24
CA SER A 142 0.78 23.45 -29.67
C SER A 142 1.37 22.09 -29.30
N GLY A 143 0.69 21.33 -28.44
CA GLY A 143 1.18 20.03 -28.00
C GLY A 143 0.83 19.72 -26.55
N ARG A 144 1.75 19.08 -25.83
CA ARG A 144 1.53 18.60 -24.47
C ARG A 144 2.76 18.82 -23.60
N ALA A 145 2.55 19.35 -22.39
CA ALA A 145 3.57 19.39 -21.35
C ALA A 145 3.27 18.32 -20.29
N VAL A 146 4.26 17.51 -19.96
CA VAL A 146 4.22 16.52 -18.90
C VAL A 146 5.09 17.04 -17.76
N VAL A 147 4.47 17.27 -16.61
CA VAL A 147 5.12 17.75 -15.39
C VAL A 147 5.21 16.59 -14.41
N ILE A 148 6.38 16.40 -13.82
CA ILE A 148 6.67 15.30 -12.91
C ILE A 148 7.29 15.89 -11.64
N GLY A 149 6.81 15.51 -10.46
CA GLY A 149 7.29 16.00 -9.15
C GLY A 149 7.15 14.98 -8.03
#